data_AF-A0A4Q5UDN4-F1
#
_entry.id   AF-A0A4Q5UDN4-F1
#
_cell.length_a   1.000
_cell.length_b   1.000
_cell.length_c   1.000
_cell.angle_alpha   90.00
_cell.angle_beta   90.00
_cell.angle_gamma   90.00
#
_symmetry.space_group_name_H-M   'P 1'
#
loop_
_entity.id
_entity.type
_entity.pdbx_description
1 polymer ?
#
loop_
_entity_poly.entity_id
_entity_poly.type
_entity_poly.pdbx_seq_one_letter_code
_entity_poly.pdbx_strand_id
1 'polypeptide(L)'
;MKSKLYSLAFTLLAATLLLVSCKSAEKMYQKGNYEAAVQLAAKKLGKKPHDAELIEIAQNAYKYAVEDHEARVRTLTNTNSDLRFERIYQEYASLQGLYQIIRNSPAAFEAVQPTDYSSYLTTYQEEAGNARFERGLALLDQNNKLSSRDAFFEFQKALSLKPGDIAIRQKMDEAYASAVTNIVIEPLTRFGYQYTSFNYDYNNFNYNTLQYVNNNRGSQFLQYFAPNDAMASGVRVDNVVELKFSDVNIGRYRDQRSVREVSKQIVGKETVIKNNGKDSVVKEGRLPLGSRFQHVHR
;
A
#
# COMPACT_ATOMS: atom_id res chain seq x y z
N MET A 1 -41.02 8.03 36.79
CA MET A 1 -40.86 6.57 36.94
C MET A 1 -40.30 5.84 35.71
N LYS A 2 -40.54 6.31 34.47
CA LYS A 2 -40.08 5.61 33.25
C LYS A 2 -38.55 5.57 33.05
N SER A 3 -37.79 6.60 33.45
CA SER A 3 -36.32 6.63 33.28
C SER A 3 -35.55 5.60 34.12
N LYS A 4 -36.05 5.27 35.31
CA LYS A 4 -35.44 4.23 36.17
C LYS A 4 -35.63 2.81 35.61
N LEU A 5 -36.73 2.57 34.88
CA LEU A 5 -37.00 1.31 34.20
C LEU A 5 -36.06 1.07 33.01
N TYR A 6 -35.75 2.10 32.21
CA TYR A 6 -34.78 1.98 31.11
C TYR A 6 -33.35 1.79 31.60
N SER A 7 -32.97 2.45 32.72
CA SER A 7 -31.66 2.23 33.36
C SER A 7 -31.49 0.80 33.87
N LEU A 8 -32.54 0.20 34.44
CA LEU A 8 -32.54 -1.19 34.92
C LEU A 8 -32.54 -2.19 33.76
N ALA A 9 -33.28 -1.91 32.69
CA ALA A 9 -33.25 -2.72 31.47
C ALA A 9 -31.88 -2.67 30.78
N PHE A 10 -31.22 -1.51 30.77
CA PHE A 10 -29.89 -1.34 30.18
C PHE A 10 -28.79 -2.05 30.99
N THR A 11 -28.85 -2.02 32.32
CA THR A 11 -27.91 -2.79 33.17
C THR A 11 -28.18 -4.29 33.10
N LEU A 12 -29.43 -4.73 33.00
CA LEU A 12 -29.77 -6.15 32.79
C LEU A 12 -29.29 -6.65 31.42
N LEU A 13 -29.47 -5.85 30.36
CA LEU A 13 -29.00 -6.18 29.02
C LEU A 13 -27.45 -6.22 28.96
N ALA A 14 -26.78 -5.25 29.57
CA ALA A 14 -25.31 -5.24 29.68
C ALA A 14 -24.77 -6.44 30.50
N ALA A 15 -25.45 -6.83 31.57
CA ALA A 15 -25.10 -8.02 32.35
C ALA A 15 -25.31 -9.32 31.56
N THR A 16 -26.37 -9.42 30.75
CA THR A 16 -26.58 -10.60 29.88
C THR A 16 -25.55 -10.70 28.75
N LEU A 17 -25.06 -9.57 28.20
CA LEU A 17 -23.99 -9.59 27.19
C LEU A 17 -22.65 -10.10 27.76
N LEU A 18 -22.39 -9.91 29.06
CA LEU A 18 -21.15 -10.39 29.72
C LEU A 18 -21.15 -11.90 29.99
N LEU A 19 -22.32 -12.54 30.06
CA LEU A 19 -22.43 -13.99 30.33
C LEU A 19 -22.28 -14.89 29.09
N VAL A 20 -22.35 -14.33 27.88
CA VAL A 20 -22.32 -15.11 26.61
C VAL A 20 -20.88 -15.48 26.17
N SER A 21 -19.83 -14.96 26.82
CA SER A 21 -18.45 -15.10 26.32
C SER A 21 -17.59 -16.18 26.98
N CYS A 22 -18.10 -16.93 27.95
CA CYS A 22 -17.33 -18.02 28.55
C CYS A 22 -17.49 -19.32 27.72
N LYS A 23 -16.73 -19.44 26.63
CA LYS A 23 -16.64 -20.72 25.89
C LYS A 23 -16.05 -21.79 26.83
N SER A 24 -16.78 -22.88 27.08
CA SER A 24 -16.27 -24.03 27.83
C SER A 24 -15.44 -24.95 26.92
N ALA A 25 -14.42 -25.61 27.49
CA ALA A 25 -13.61 -26.59 26.76
C ALA A 25 -14.48 -27.76 26.26
N GLU A 26 -15.38 -28.23 27.12
CA GLU A 26 -16.39 -29.25 26.80
C GLU A 26 -17.24 -28.90 25.58
N LYS A 27 -17.72 -27.64 25.46
CA LYS A 27 -18.51 -27.20 24.30
C LYS A 27 -17.70 -27.18 23.01
N MET A 28 -16.39 -26.88 23.07
CA MET A 28 -15.54 -26.96 21.87
C MET A 28 -15.29 -28.41 21.48
N TYR A 29 -15.05 -29.28 22.48
CA TYR A 29 -14.87 -30.72 22.29
C TYR A 29 -16.11 -31.37 21.65
N GLN A 30 -17.30 -31.15 22.19
CA GLN A 30 -18.56 -31.68 21.65
C GLN A 30 -18.88 -31.17 20.22
N LYS A 31 -18.31 -30.04 19.83
CA LYS A 31 -18.45 -29.47 18.47
C LYS A 31 -17.40 -29.97 17.48
N GLY A 32 -16.50 -30.87 17.90
CA GLY A 32 -15.38 -31.33 17.08
C GLY A 32 -14.27 -30.28 16.90
N ASN A 33 -14.29 -29.19 17.67
CA ASN A 33 -13.20 -28.20 17.64
C ASN A 33 -12.15 -28.58 18.68
N TYR A 34 -11.38 -29.62 18.36
CA TYR A 34 -10.45 -30.25 19.27
C TYR A 34 -9.25 -29.35 19.64
N GLU A 35 -8.69 -28.61 18.68
CA GLU A 35 -7.60 -27.65 18.95
C GLU A 35 -8.02 -26.59 19.99
N ALA A 36 -9.20 -25.99 19.81
CA ALA A 36 -9.70 -25.01 20.77
C ALA A 36 -10.08 -25.64 22.11
N ALA A 37 -10.53 -26.89 22.12
CA ALA A 37 -10.79 -27.63 23.34
C ALA A 37 -9.50 -27.86 24.14
N VAL A 38 -8.41 -28.29 23.49
CA VAL A 38 -7.07 -28.41 24.08
C VAL A 38 -6.63 -27.08 24.68
N GLN A 39 -6.73 -25.99 23.91
CA GLN A 39 -6.30 -24.66 24.37
C GLN A 39 -7.06 -24.20 25.62
N LEU A 40 -8.39 -24.37 25.61
CA LEU A 40 -9.22 -23.98 26.76
C LEU A 40 -9.01 -24.89 27.96
N ALA A 41 -8.87 -26.20 27.75
CA ALA A 41 -8.64 -27.17 28.82
C ALA A 41 -7.28 -26.92 29.48
N ALA A 42 -6.19 -26.83 28.70
CA ALA A 42 -4.84 -26.56 29.21
C ALA A 42 -4.78 -25.25 30.03
N LYS A 43 -5.44 -24.19 29.55
CA LYS A 43 -5.55 -22.92 30.27
C LYS A 43 -6.32 -23.03 31.59
N LYS A 44 -7.40 -23.81 31.64
CA LYS A 44 -8.20 -24.02 32.86
C LYS A 44 -7.50 -24.93 33.86
N LEU A 45 -6.79 -25.96 33.39
CA LEU A 45 -5.97 -26.84 34.23
C LEU A 45 -4.86 -26.08 34.98
N GLY A 46 -4.33 -25.01 34.39
CA GLY A 46 -3.40 -24.11 35.10
C GLY A 46 -4.00 -23.44 36.35
N LYS A 47 -5.33 -23.35 36.47
CA LYS A 47 -6.04 -22.86 37.66
C LYS A 47 -6.65 -23.97 38.51
N LYS A 48 -7.00 -25.09 37.88
CA LYS A 48 -7.65 -26.25 38.50
C LYS A 48 -6.89 -27.52 38.11
N PRO A 49 -5.72 -27.77 38.70
CA PRO A 49 -4.80 -28.82 38.23
C PRO A 49 -5.34 -30.26 38.40
N HIS A 50 -6.30 -30.47 39.31
CA HIS A 50 -6.86 -31.80 39.62
C HIS A 50 -8.31 -31.96 39.15
N ASP A 51 -8.78 -31.12 38.23
CA ASP A 51 -10.13 -31.20 37.68
C ASP A 51 -10.20 -32.37 36.68
N ALA A 52 -10.78 -33.50 37.14
CA ALA A 52 -10.79 -34.75 36.39
C ALA A 52 -11.47 -34.63 35.02
N GLU A 53 -12.55 -33.85 34.93
CA GLU A 53 -13.26 -33.62 33.67
C GLU A 53 -12.40 -32.84 32.68
N LEU A 54 -11.69 -31.80 33.14
CA LEU A 54 -10.78 -31.05 32.29
C LEU A 54 -9.56 -31.86 31.83
N ILE A 55 -9.06 -32.76 32.68
CA ILE A 55 -7.98 -33.70 32.33
C ILE A 55 -8.44 -34.61 31.20
N GLU A 56 -9.61 -35.24 31.34
CA GLU A 56 -10.17 -36.13 30.32
C GLU A 56 -10.42 -35.39 28.99
N ILE A 57 -11.00 -34.19 29.05
CA ILE A 57 -11.20 -33.36 27.85
C ILE A 57 -9.87 -33.02 27.18
N ALA A 58 -8.83 -32.67 27.95
CA ALA A 58 -7.53 -32.33 27.39
C ALA A 58 -6.88 -33.52 26.66
N GLN A 59 -6.93 -34.72 27.26
CA GLN A 59 -6.38 -35.94 26.68
C GLN A 59 -7.11 -36.34 25.40
N ASN A 60 -8.43 -36.44 25.46
CA ASN A 60 -9.24 -36.87 24.31
C ASN A 60 -9.21 -35.85 23.17
N ALA A 61 -9.31 -34.54 23.49
CA ALA A 61 -9.22 -33.51 22.47
C ALA A 61 -7.84 -33.50 21.80
N TYR A 62 -6.75 -33.66 22.56
CA TYR A 62 -5.42 -33.72 21.98
C TYR A 62 -5.27 -34.92 21.04
N LYS A 63 -5.71 -36.10 21.48
CA LYS A 63 -5.70 -37.31 20.66
C LYS A 63 -6.42 -37.11 19.32
N TYR A 64 -7.65 -36.60 19.34
CA TYR A 64 -8.40 -36.38 18.10
C TYR A 64 -7.79 -35.29 17.21
N ALA A 65 -7.26 -34.21 17.81
CA ALA A 65 -6.56 -33.20 17.04
C ALA A 65 -5.35 -33.79 16.31
N VAL A 66 -4.54 -34.62 16.99
CA VAL A 66 -3.40 -35.32 16.39
C VAL A 66 -3.85 -36.23 15.25
N GLU A 67 -4.86 -37.08 15.50
CA GLU A 67 -5.39 -38.00 14.48
C GLU A 67 -5.85 -37.24 13.21
N ASP A 68 -6.54 -36.10 13.39
CA ASP A 68 -7.04 -35.26 12.31
C ASP A 68 -5.91 -34.61 11.50
N HIS A 69 -4.93 -33.99 12.16
CA HIS A 69 -3.78 -33.38 11.48
C HIS A 69 -2.93 -34.43 10.76
N GLU A 70 -2.62 -35.56 11.41
CA GLU A 70 -1.83 -36.62 10.79
C GLU A 70 -2.56 -37.30 9.63
N ALA A 71 -3.90 -37.40 9.69
CA ALA A 71 -4.69 -37.84 8.54
C ALA A 71 -4.54 -36.90 7.35
N ARG A 72 -4.61 -35.57 7.57
CA ARG A 72 -4.37 -34.57 6.51
C ARG A 72 -2.95 -34.64 5.96
N VAL A 73 -1.95 -34.82 6.81
CA VAL A 73 -0.56 -35.04 6.37
C VAL A 73 -0.48 -36.28 5.47
N ARG A 74 -1.04 -37.42 5.89
CA ARG A 74 -1.06 -38.65 5.07
C ARG A 74 -1.73 -38.42 3.71
N THR A 75 -2.84 -37.68 3.68
CA THR A 75 -3.51 -37.32 2.42
C THR A 75 -2.58 -36.46 1.55
N LEU A 76 -2.01 -35.39 2.09
CA LEU A 76 -1.16 -34.45 1.37
C LEU A 76 0.10 -35.11 0.80
N THR A 77 0.74 -36.00 1.55
CA THR A 77 1.92 -36.76 1.13
C THR A 77 1.65 -37.60 -0.13
N ASN A 78 0.42 -38.09 -0.28
CA ASN A 78 0.00 -38.88 -1.45
C ASN A 78 -0.49 -38.03 -2.63
N THR A 79 -0.45 -36.69 -2.54
CA THR A 79 -0.83 -35.79 -3.63
C THR A 79 0.38 -35.29 -4.42
N ASN A 80 0.16 -34.94 -5.69
CA ASN A 80 1.12 -34.23 -6.53
C ASN A 80 0.86 -32.71 -6.57
N SER A 81 0.29 -32.14 -5.51
CA SER A 81 0.04 -30.70 -5.42
C SER A 81 1.35 -29.93 -5.26
N ASP A 82 1.55 -28.88 -6.06
CA ASP A 82 2.70 -27.97 -6.01
C ASP A 82 2.99 -27.41 -4.61
N LEU A 83 1.94 -27.24 -3.79
CA LEU A 83 2.03 -26.66 -2.45
C LEU A 83 1.91 -27.71 -1.32
N ARG A 84 2.06 -29.00 -1.63
CA ARG A 84 1.86 -30.06 -0.62
C ARG A 84 2.77 -29.89 0.60
N PHE A 85 4.04 -29.56 0.40
CA PHE A 85 5.01 -29.43 1.49
C PHE A 85 4.72 -28.23 2.39
N GLU A 86 4.28 -27.10 1.82
CA GLU A 86 3.81 -25.96 2.60
C GLU A 86 2.58 -26.30 3.44
N ARG A 87 1.64 -27.06 2.88
CA ARG A 87 0.45 -27.50 3.62
C ARG A 87 0.83 -28.49 4.72
N ILE A 88 1.72 -29.44 4.45
CA ILE A 88 2.22 -30.36 5.48
C ILE A 88 2.93 -29.60 6.60
N TYR A 89 3.76 -28.61 6.26
CA TYR A 89 4.38 -27.70 7.23
C TYR A 89 3.33 -27.01 8.11
N GLN A 90 2.23 -26.52 7.54
CA GLN A 90 1.14 -25.89 8.29
C GLN A 90 0.46 -26.87 9.27
N GLU A 91 0.21 -28.11 8.85
CA GLU A 91 -0.37 -29.12 9.74
C GLU A 91 0.55 -29.41 10.95
N TYR A 92 1.86 -29.57 10.70
CA TYR A 92 2.83 -29.75 11.78
C TYR A 92 2.99 -28.49 12.64
N ALA A 93 2.84 -27.29 12.06
CA ALA A 93 2.90 -26.04 12.82
C ALA A 93 1.74 -25.94 13.82
N SER A 94 0.54 -26.36 13.42
CA SER A 94 -0.60 -26.47 14.33
C SER A 94 -0.32 -27.48 15.46
N LEU A 95 0.19 -28.67 15.14
CA LEU A 95 0.55 -29.68 16.14
C LEU A 95 1.62 -29.18 17.12
N GLN A 96 2.64 -28.49 16.63
CA GLN A 96 3.66 -27.87 17.47
C GLN A 96 3.07 -26.75 18.34
N GLY A 97 2.08 -26.02 17.84
CA GLY A 97 1.32 -25.06 18.63
C GLY A 97 0.61 -25.71 19.82
N LEU A 98 -0.04 -26.87 19.61
CA LEU A 98 -0.67 -27.64 20.69
C LEU A 98 0.37 -28.13 21.71
N TYR A 99 1.52 -28.64 21.24
CA TYR A 99 2.63 -29.02 22.09
C TYR A 99 3.05 -27.86 23.01
N GLN A 100 3.25 -26.66 22.45
CA GLN A 100 3.65 -25.48 23.24
C GLN A 100 2.58 -25.06 24.26
N ILE A 101 1.30 -25.08 23.87
CA ILE A 101 0.19 -24.76 24.77
C ILE A 101 0.17 -25.70 25.98
N ILE A 102 0.28 -27.01 25.73
CA ILE A 102 0.25 -28.03 26.78
C ILE A 102 1.52 -27.95 27.63
N ARG A 103 2.70 -27.82 27.01
CA ARG A 103 4.00 -27.70 27.69
C ARG A 103 4.05 -26.51 28.66
N ASN A 104 3.37 -25.41 28.33
CA ASN A 104 3.31 -24.21 29.18
C ASN A 104 2.34 -24.35 30.38
N SER A 105 1.64 -25.47 30.52
CA SER A 105 0.71 -25.76 31.62
C SER A 105 1.14 -27.05 32.33
N PRO A 106 1.78 -26.99 33.52
CA PRO A 106 2.33 -28.16 34.19
C PRO A 106 1.33 -29.31 34.37
N ALA A 107 0.10 -29.01 34.80
CA ALA A 107 -0.95 -30.00 34.99
C ALA A 107 -1.43 -30.61 33.66
N ALA A 108 -1.49 -29.82 32.58
CA ALA A 108 -1.85 -30.35 31.27
C ALA A 108 -0.72 -31.19 30.68
N PHE A 109 0.53 -30.79 30.90
CA PHE A 109 1.71 -31.52 30.45
C PHE A 109 1.81 -32.90 31.10
N GLU A 110 1.60 -32.97 32.42
CA GLU A 110 1.58 -34.25 33.16
C GLU A 110 0.46 -35.17 32.66
N ALA A 111 -0.72 -34.62 32.38
CA ALA A 111 -1.88 -35.38 31.92
C ALA A 111 -1.78 -35.87 30.47
N VAL A 112 -1.31 -35.03 29.54
CA VAL A 112 -1.40 -35.31 28.10
C VAL A 112 -0.09 -35.83 27.51
N GLN A 113 1.06 -35.41 28.02
CA GLN A 113 2.40 -35.78 27.51
C GLN A 113 2.52 -35.57 25.99
N PRO A 114 2.45 -34.31 25.52
CA PRO A 114 2.36 -34.01 24.09
C PRO A 114 3.67 -34.34 23.35
N THR A 115 3.55 -34.76 22.10
CA THR A 115 4.68 -35.01 21.19
C THR A 115 5.23 -33.69 20.64
N ASP A 116 6.56 -33.55 20.59
CA ASP A 116 7.26 -32.43 19.96
C ASP A 116 7.40 -32.69 18.45
N TYR A 117 6.89 -31.78 17.63
CA TYR A 117 6.91 -31.84 16.17
C TYR A 117 7.91 -30.85 15.54
N SER A 118 8.77 -30.21 16.34
CA SER A 118 9.74 -29.21 15.86
C SER A 118 10.69 -29.72 14.77
N SER A 119 11.09 -30.99 14.80
CA SER A 119 11.92 -31.60 13.76
C SER A 119 11.22 -31.62 12.41
N TYR A 120 9.93 -31.96 12.37
CA TYR A 120 9.12 -31.95 11.15
C TYR A 120 8.96 -30.53 10.58
N LEU A 121 8.90 -29.51 11.43
CA LEU A 121 8.87 -28.12 10.95
C LEU A 121 10.12 -27.78 10.16
N THR A 122 11.30 -28.13 10.67
CA THR A 122 12.57 -27.91 9.97
C THR A 122 12.57 -28.65 8.63
N THR A 123 12.23 -29.94 8.62
CA THR A 123 12.19 -30.76 7.41
C THR A 123 11.23 -30.19 6.37
N TYR A 124 9.98 -29.94 6.72
CA TYR A 124 8.98 -29.52 5.74
C TYR A 124 9.09 -28.04 5.35
N GLN A 125 9.73 -27.21 6.17
CA GLN A 125 10.14 -25.86 5.75
C GLN A 125 11.21 -25.93 4.66
N GLU A 126 12.20 -26.82 4.81
CA GLU A 126 13.23 -27.05 3.80
C GLU A 126 12.64 -27.62 2.51
N GLU A 127 11.82 -28.67 2.60
CA GLU A 127 11.12 -29.26 1.44
C GLU A 127 10.24 -28.25 0.71
N ALA A 128 9.50 -27.42 1.45
CA ALA A 128 8.71 -26.35 0.86
C ALA A 128 9.57 -25.30 0.14
N GLY A 129 10.70 -24.92 0.74
CA GLY A 129 11.66 -24.01 0.12
C GLY A 129 12.25 -24.58 -1.17
N ASN A 130 12.63 -25.87 -1.16
CA ASN A 130 13.17 -26.57 -2.32
C ASN A 130 12.12 -26.67 -3.44
N ALA A 131 10.87 -27.04 -3.13
CA ALA A 131 9.80 -27.12 -4.12
C ALA A 131 9.50 -25.75 -4.77
N ARG A 132 9.53 -24.65 -4.00
CA ARG A 132 9.39 -23.29 -4.53
C ARG A 132 10.56 -22.92 -5.45
N PHE A 133 11.78 -23.26 -5.05
CA PHE A 133 12.97 -23.01 -5.86
C PHE A 133 12.91 -23.74 -7.21
N GLU A 134 12.58 -25.04 -7.21
CA GLU A 134 12.44 -25.84 -8.43
C GLU A 134 11.35 -25.30 -9.36
N ARG A 135 10.20 -24.88 -8.81
CA ARG A 135 9.14 -24.22 -9.60
C ARG A 135 9.62 -22.90 -10.21
N GLY A 136 10.38 -22.11 -9.45
CA GLY A 136 11.02 -20.90 -9.96
C GLY A 136 11.98 -21.17 -11.12
N LEU A 137 12.79 -22.23 -11.03
CA LEU A 137 13.68 -22.64 -12.11
C LEU A 137 12.90 -23.04 -13.37
N ALA A 138 11.85 -23.86 -13.22
CA ALA A 138 11.01 -24.30 -14.34
C ALA A 138 10.30 -23.13 -15.04
N LEU A 139 9.87 -22.11 -14.29
CA LEU A 139 9.28 -20.90 -14.84
C LEU A 139 10.31 -20.03 -15.57
N LEU A 140 11.52 -19.92 -15.01
CA LEU A 140 12.60 -19.13 -15.60
C LEU A 140 13.08 -19.72 -16.93
N ASP A 141 13.08 -21.06 -17.05
CA ASP A 141 13.46 -21.79 -18.27
C ASP A 141 12.56 -21.48 -19.48
N GLN A 142 11.31 -21.05 -19.24
CA GLN A 142 10.40 -20.64 -20.32
C GLN A 142 10.83 -19.33 -21.03
N ASN A 143 11.85 -18.63 -20.51
CA ASN A 143 12.54 -17.52 -21.14
C ASN A 143 11.62 -16.41 -21.69
N ASN A 144 10.59 -16.05 -20.91
CA ASN A 144 9.69 -14.95 -21.26
C ASN A 144 9.39 -14.07 -20.04
N LYS A 145 9.06 -12.79 -20.27
CA LYS A 145 8.89 -11.82 -19.18
C LYS A 145 7.79 -12.19 -18.19
N LEU A 146 6.72 -12.86 -18.63
CA LEU A 146 5.63 -13.25 -17.73
C LEU A 146 6.08 -14.35 -16.78
N SER A 147 6.66 -15.43 -17.32
CA SER A 147 7.15 -16.53 -16.50
C SER A 147 8.29 -16.11 -15.58
N SER A 148 9.16 -15.18 -16.00
CA SER A 148 10.20 -14.62 -15.13
C SER A 148 9.62 -13.84 -13.94
N ARG A 149 8.46 -13.17 -14.10
CA ARG A 149 7.77 -12.51 -12.98
C ARG A 149 7.24 -13.53 -11.99
N ASP A 150 6.64 -14.59 -12.48
CA ASP A 150 6.14 -15.67 -11.64
C ASP A 150 7.31 -16.37 -10.92
N ALA A 151 8.41 -16.65 -11.63
CA ALA A 151 9.65 -17.19 -11.07
C ALA A 151 10.21 -16.31 -9.95
N PHE A 152 10.22 -14.98 -10.12
CA PHE A 152 10.64 -14.06 -9.09
C PHE A 152 9.83 -14.23 -7.79
N PHE A 153 8.51 -14.38 -7.88
CA PHE A 153 7.67 -14.59 -6.70
C PHE A 153 7.87 -15.97 -6.07
N GLU A 154 8.14 -17.00 -6.88
CA GLU A 154 8.50 -18.32 -6.37
C GLU A 154 9.81 -18.29 -5.59
N PHE A 155 10.85 -17.63 -6.13
CA PHE A 155 12.12 -17.46 -5.43
C PHE A 155 12.00 -16.57 -4.19
N GLN A 156 11.19 -15.51 -4.24
CA GLN A 156 10.89 -14.69 -3.07
C GLN A 156 10.26 -15.53 -1.95
N LYS A 157 9.33 -16.42 -2.30
CA LYS A 157 8.71 -17.33 -1.35
C LYS A 157 9.72 -18.36 -0.83
N ALA A 158 10.54 -18.93 -1.70
CA ALA A 158 11.62 -19.85 -1.33
C ALA A 158 12.60 -19.20 -0.35
N LEU A 159 13.00 -17.95 -0.58
CA LEU A 159 13.91 -17.20 0.29
C LEU A 159 13.28 -16.87 1.65
N SER A 160 11.95 -16.67 1.69
CA SER A 160 11.24 -16.52 2.97
C SER A 160 11.24 -17.80 3.81
N LEU A 161 11.30 -18.97 3.16
CA LEU A 161 11.35 -20.28 3.81
C LEU A 161 12.78 -20.69 4.16
N LYS A 162 13.76 -20.28 3.35
CA LYS A 162 15.20 -20.51 3.55
C LYS A 162 15.97 -19.18 3.62
N PRO A 163 15.83 -18.40 4.72
CA PRO A 163 16.49 -17.11 4.84
C PRO A 163 18.02 -17.23 4.75
N GLY A 164 18.64 -16.35 3.98
CA GLY A 164 20.10 -16.33 3.82
C GLY A 164 20.65 -17.27 2.76
N ASP A 165 19.80 -18.06 2.08
CA ASP A 165 20.23 -18.87 0.95
C ASP A 165 20.65 -18.00 -0.24
N ILE A 166 21.96 -18.02 -0.54
CA ILE A 166 22.58 -17.18 -1.57
C ILE A 166 22.15 -17.64 -2.96
N ALA A 167 21.99 -18.95 -3.19
CA ALA A 167 21.63 -19.49 -4.50
C ALA A 167 20.21 -19.08 -4.87
N ILE A 168 19.28 -19.15 -3.91
CA ILE A 168 17.90 -18.66 -4.11
C ILE A 168 17.90 -17.16 -4.42
N ARG A 169 18.68 -16.37 -3.67
CA ARG A 169 18.77 -14.92 -3.90
C ARG A 169 19.30 -14.60 -5.30
N GLN A 170 20.37 -15.26 -5.74
CA GLN A 170 20.93 -15.06 -7.07
C GLN A 170 19.91 -15.39 -8.17
N LYS A 171 19.17 -16.49 -8.03
CA LYS A 171 18.10 -16.85 -8.97
C LYS A 171 16.91 -15.89 -8.94
N MET A 172 16.57 -15.36 -7.77
CA MET A 172 15.57 -14.30 -7.62
C MET A 172 16.00 -13.03 -8.39
N ASP A 173 17.25 -12.61 -8.26
CA ASP A 173 17.79 -11.43 -8.95
C ASP A 173 17.85 -11.65 -10.48
N GLU A 174 18.23 -12.85 -10.93
CA GLU A 174 18.20 -13.26 -12.34
C GLU A 174 16.77 -13.23 -12.92
N ALA A 175 15.81 -13.78 -12.18
CA ALA A 175 14.40 -13.74 -12.57
C ALA A 175 13.87 -12.31 -12.64
N TYR A 176 14.24 -11.45 -11.68
CA TYR A 176 13.89 -10.03 -11.69
C TYR A 176 14.45 -9.32 -12.93
N ALA A 177 15.74 -9.49 -13.22
CA ALA A 177 16.38 -8.86 -14.38
C ALA A 177 15.70 -9.29 -15.70
N SER A 178 15.28 -10.55 -15.80
CA SER A 178 14.55 -11.08 -16.97
C SER A 178 13.10 -10.59 -17.05
N ALA A 179 12.47 -10.36 -15.90
CA ALA A 179 11.08 -9.90 -15.76
C ALA A 179 10.88 -8.39 -16.03
N VAL A 180 11.89 -7.58 -15.69
CA VAL A 180 11.83 -6.11 -15.81
C VAL A 180 11.70 -5.71 -17.27
N THR A 181 10.81 -4.76 -17.54
CA THR A 181 10.71 -4.07 -18.83
C THR A 181 11.43 -2.74 -18.74
N ASN A 182 12.50 -2.60 -19.51
CA ASN A 182 13.35 -1.42 -19.54
C ASN A 182 12.83 -0.45 -20.61
N ILE A 183 12.51 0.77 -20.19
CA ILE A 183 11.92 1.81 -21.03
C ILE A 183 12.87 3.00 -21.06
N VAL A 184 13.35 3.38 -22.24
CA VAL A 184 14.11 4.62 -22.42
C VAL A 184 13.12 5.74 -22.74
N ILE A 185 13.25 6.86 -22.04
CA ILE A 185 12.49 8.09 -22.34
C ILE A 185 13.45 9.06 -23.02
N GLU A 186 13.23 9.29 -24.31
CA GLU A 186 14.01 10.26 -25.08
C GLU A 186 13.70 11.69 -24.59
N PRO A 187 14.71 12.59 -24.60
CA PRO A 187 14.48 13.98 -24.27
C PRO A 187 13.48 14.59 -25.24
N LEU A 188 12.73 15.58 -24.76
CA LEU A 188 11.76 16.29 -25.58
C LEU A 188 12.38 16.83 -26.87
N THR A 189 11.81 16.49 -28.02
CA THR A 189 12.18 17.08 -29.32
C THR A 189 11.11 18.06 -29.82
N ARG A 190 11.54 19.18 -30.40
CA ARG A 190 10.68 20.19 -31.03
C ARG A 190 10.98 20.31 -32.52
N PHE A 191 9.93 20.54 -33.30
CA PHE A 191 10.00 20.92 -34.71
C PHE A 191 9.34 22.31 -34.88
N GLY A 192 10.08 23.33 -35.35
CA GLY A 192 9.55 24.70 -35.57
C GLY A 192 10.55 25.86 -35.40
N TYR A 193 10.12 27.10 -35.69
CA TYR A 193 10.92 28.33 -35.56
C TYR A 193 11.08 28.75 -34.09
N GLN A 194 12.32 28.90 -33.63
CA GLN A 194 12.67 29.16 -32.23
C GLN A 194 12.76 30.66 -31.94
N TYR A 195 11.95 31.16 -30.99
CA TYR A 195 12.24 32.43 -30.31
C TYR A 195 13.14 32.13 -29.11
N THR A 196 14.35 32.69 -29.10
CA THR A 196 15.49 32.37 -28.22
C THR A 196 15.27 32.62 -26.73
N SER A 197 14.12 33.16 -26.32
CA SER A 197 13.84 33.59 -24.94
C SER A 197 13.17 32.54 -24.03
N PHE A 198 12.80 31.36 -24.52
CA PHE A 198 12.11 30.32 -23.73
C PHE A 198 12.91 29.01 -23.56
N ASN A 199 14.24 29.08 -23.58
CA ASN A 199 15.13 27.91 -23.51
C ASN A 199 15.31 27.30 -22.09
N TYR A 200 14.66 27.83 -21.06
CA TYR A 200 15.06 27.54 -19.66
C TYR A 200 14.42 26.31 -18.99
N ASP A 201 13.48 25.59 -19.61
CA ASP A 201 12.61 24.65 -18.85
C ASP A 201 12.61 23.17 -19.29
N TYR A 202 13.31 22.78 -20.37
CA TYR A 202 13.18 21.42 -20.92
C TYR A 202 14.10 20.38 -20.26
N ASN A 203 15.29 20.79 -19.83
CA ASN A 203 16.16 19.90 -19.04
C ASN A 203 15.49 19.54 -17.70
N ASN A 204 14.82 20.51 -17.09
CA ASN A 204 14.00 20.30 -15.91
C ASN A 204 12.83 19.36 -16.24
N PHE A 205 12.14 19.56 -17.37
CA PHE A 205 11.05 18.67 -17.79
C PHE A 205 11.49 17.21 -17.94
N ASN A 206 12.60 16.93 -18.63
CA ASN A 206 13.09 15.57 -18.84
C ASN A 206 13.45 14.90 -17.49
N TYR A 207 14.19 15.61 -16.63
CA TYR A 207 14.54 15.13 -15.30
C TYR A 207 13.29 14.88 -14.44
N ASN A 208 12.37 15.84 -14.38
CA ASN A 208 11.14 15.75 -13.60
C ASN A 208 10.24 14.63 -14.10
N THR A 209 10.15 14.43 -15.42
CA THR A 209 9.39 13.33 -16.03
C THR A 209 9.99 12.00 -15.61
N LEU A 210 11.31 11.83 -15.74
CA LEU A 210 11.98 10.59 -15.37
C LEU A 210 11.84 10.29 -13.87
N GLN A 211 11.98 11.30 -13.01
CA GLN A 211 11.72 11.17 -11.58
C GLN A 211 10.27 10.78 -11.29
N TYR A 212 9.31 11.47 -11.91
CA TYR A 212 7.90 11.21 -11.72
C TYR A 212 7.52 9.78 -12.11
N VAL A 213 7.88 9.33 -13.32
CA VAL A 213 7.55 7.97 -13.75
C VAL A 213 8.26 6.93 -12.90
N ASN A 214 9.47 7.21 -12.42
CA ASN A 214 10.21 6.29 -11.55
C ASN A 214 9.63 6.18 -10.14
N ASN A 215 9.00 7.24 -9.64
CA ASN A 215 8.33 7.24 -8.34
C ASN A 215 6.87 6.75 -8.42
N ASN A 216 6.25 6.81 -9.61
CA ASN A 216 4.85 6.44 -9.83
C ASN A 216 4.73 5.22 -10.75
N ARG A 217 5.64 4.25 -10.63
CA ARG A 217 5.58 3.02 -11.42
C ARG A 217 4.40 2.16 -10.96
N GLY A 218 3.53 1.76 -11.89
CA GLY A 218 2.43 0.84 -11.59
C GLY A 218 2.85 -0.61 -11.32
N SER A 219 4.13 -0.95 -11.53
CA SER A 219 4.68 -2.29 -11.31
C SER A 219 6.16 -2.20 -10.95
N GLN A 220 6.61 -3.09 -10.06
CA GLN A 220 8.04 -3.27 -9.74
C GLN A 220 8.85 -3.77 -10.93
N PHE A 221 8.20 -4.35 -11.95
CA PHE A 221 8.85 -4.87 -13.15
C PHE A 221 8.90 -3.85 -14.29
N LEU A 222 8.80 -2.56 -13.98
CA LEU A 222 9.03 -1.46 -14.92
C LEU A 222 10.24 -0.66 -14.45
N GLN A 223 11.09 -0.26 -15.39
CA GLN A 223 12.22 0.62 -15.10
C GLN A 223 12.41 1.62 -16.22
N TYR A 224 12.49 2.89 -15.87
CA TYR A 224 12.66 3.99 -16.82
C TYR A 224 14.07 4.56 -16.73
N PHE A 225 14.67 4.82 -17.89
CA PHE A 225 16.03 5.32 -18.02
C PHE A 225 16.08 6.54 -18.94
N ALA A 226 17.03 7.44 -18.67
CA ALA A 226 17.51 8.36 -19.69
C ALA A 226 18.38 7.59 -20.71
N PRO A 227 18.52 8.07 -21.96
CA PRO A 227 19.31 7.39 -22.98
C PRO A 227 20.76 7.15 -22.55
N ASN A 228 21.39 8.18 -21.95
CA ASN A 228 22.78 8.09 -21.48
C ASN A 228 22.95 7.03 -20.37
N ASP A 229 21.98 6.93 -19.45
CA ASP A 229 22.03 5.98 -18.33
C ASP A 229 21.86 4.54 -18.82
N ALA A 230 20.95 4.33 -19.78
CA ALA A 230 20.73 3.01 -20.39
C ALA A 230 21.97 2.53 -21.14
N MET A 231 22.64 3.43 -21.89
CA MET A 231 23.90 3.14 -22.57
C MET A 231 25.04 2.84 -21.59
N ALA A 232 25.21 3.68 -20.56
CA ALA A 232 26.27 3.51 -19.57
C ALA A 232 26.12 2.21 -18.76
N SER A 233 24.88 1.79 -18.50
CA SER A 233 24.56 0.58 -17.74
C SER A 233 24.50 -0.68 -18.61
N GLY A 234 24.62 -0.57 -19.93
CA GLY A 234 24.52 -1.70 -20.86
C GLY A 234 23.16 -2.42 -20.81
N VAL A 235 22.09 -1.71 -20.43
CA VAL A 235 20.77 -2.31 -20.23
C VAL A 235 20.14 -2.64 -21.58
N ARG A 236 19.55 -3.85 -21.71
CA ARG A 236 18.74 -4.20 -22.87
C ARG A 236 17.44 -3.39 -22.85
N VAL A 237 17.32 -2.43 -23.76
CA VAL A 237 16.12 -1.61 -23.92
C VAL A 237 15.01 -2.44 -24.55
N ASP A 238 13.84 -2.47 -23.92
CA ASP A 238 12.66 -3.15 -24.47
C ASP A 238 11.76 -2.16 -25.23
N ASN A 239 11.64 -0.92 -24.75
CA ASN A 239 10.82 0.11 -25.37
C ASN A 239 11.49 1.47 -25.32
N VAL A 240 11.18 2.32 -26.30
CA VAL A 240 11.60 3.72 -26.35
C VAL A 240 10.36 4.59 -26.43
N VAL A 241 10.27 5.59 -25.57
CA VAL A 241 9.22 6.60 -25.56
C VAL A 241 9.79 7.90 -26.10
N GLU A 242 9.24 8.36 -27.22
CA GLU A 242 9.61 9.63 -27.83
C GLU A 242 8.51 10.66 -27.62
N LEU A 243 8.88 11.84 -27.11
CA LEU A 243 7.97 12.95 -26.88
C LEU A 243 8.25 14.07 -27.90
N LYS A 244 7.31 14.26 -28.84
CA LYS A 244 7.36 15.32 -29.85
C LYS A 244 6.35 16.40 -29.51
N PHE A 245 6.84 17.62 -29.28
CA PHE A 245 5.96 18.80 -29.19
C PHE A 245 5.93 19.49 -30.54
N SER A 246 4.76 19.49 -31.17
CA SER A 246 4.44 20.46 -32.22
C SER A 246 4.07 21.78 -31.57
N ASP A 247 4.37 22.90 -32.24
CA ASP A 247 3.97 24.22 -31.75
C ASP A 247 2.45 24.25 -31.56
N VAL A 248 2.01 24.33 -30.31
CA VAL A 248 0.63 24.67 -29.97
C VAL A 248 0.45 26.12 -30.38
N ASN A 249 -0.04 26.35 -31.59
CA ASN A 249 -0.45 27.67 -32.06
C ASN A 249 -1.71 28.08 -31.28
N ILE A 250 -1.52 28.58 -30.07
CA ILE A 250 -2.58 29.28 -29.34
C ILE A 250 -2.75 30.61 -30.07
N GLY A 251 -3.71 30.62 -31.01
CA GLY A 251 -3.97 31.77 -31.89
C GLY A 251 -3.97 33.09 -31.12
N ARG A 252 -3.34 34.10 -31.72
CA ARG A 252 -3.14 35.48 -31.23
C ARG A 252 -4.10 35.88 -30.10
N TYR A 253 -3.58 36.04 -28.89
CA TYR A 253 -4.32 36.68 -27.80
C TYR A 253 -4.73 38.08 -28.25
N ARG A 254 -6.04 38.36 -28.23
CA ARG A 254 -6.60 39.65 -28.64
C ARG A 254 -6.68 40.54 -27.40
N ASP A 255 -5.61 41.27 -27.13
CA ASP A 255 -5.52 42.18 -25.98
C ASP A 255 -6.45 43.39 -26.21
N GLN A 256 -7.63 43.41 -25.57
CA GLN A 256 -8.57 44.53 -25.66
C GLN A 256 -8.30 45.53 -24.52
N ARG A 257 -7.48 46.56 -24.79
CA ARG A 257 -7.36 47.71 -23.88
C ARG A 257 -8.55 48.65 -24.06
N SER A 258 -9.31 48.88 -22.99
CA SER A 258 -10.32 49.94 -22.91
C SER A 258 -9.75 51.14 -22.16
N VAL A 259 -9.75 52.32 -22.80
CA VAL A 259 -9.37 53.60 -22.18
C VAL A 259 -10.65 54.41 -21.98
N ARG A 260 -10.95 54.83 -20.75
CA ARG A 260 -12.07 55.70 -20.43
C ARG A 260 -11.55 57.09 -20.04
N GLU A 261 -12.00 58.12 -20.76
CA GLU A 261 -11.74 59.51 -20.41
C GLU A 261 -12.77 59.97 -19.36
N VAL A 262 -12.30 60.67 -18.31
CA VAL A 262 -13.15 61.27 -17.27
C VAL A 262 -12.74 62.73 -17.09
N SER A 263 -13.72 63.64 -17.16
CA SER A 263 -13.54 65.07 -16.90
C SER A 263 -14.43 65.53 -15.74
N LYS A 264 -13.93 66.47 -14.94
CA LYS A 264 -14.64 67.06 -13.78
C LYS A 264 -14.70 68.57 -13.96
N GLN A 265 -15.89 69.17 -13.97
CA GLN A 265 -16.08 70.62 -13.98
C GLN A 265 -16.23 71.14 -12.55
N ILE A 266 -15.51 72.21 -12.19
CA ILE A 266 -15.61 72.90 -10.90
C ILE A 266 -15.95 74.37 -11.19
N VAL A 267 -17.00 74.89 -10.56
CA VAL A 267 -17.42 76.30 -10.70
C VAL A 267 -16.81 77.12 -9.57
N GLY A 268 -15.88 78.03 -9.89
CA GLY A 268 -15.33 79.00 -8.95
C GLY A 268 -16.09 80.33 -9.03
N LYS A 269 -16.51 80.89 -7.89
CA LYS A 269 -17.06 82.26 -7.82
C LYS A 269 -15.94 83.20 -7.37
N GLU A 270 -15.68 84.25 -8.13
CA GLU A 270 -14.71 85.29 -7.77
C GLU A 270 -15.44 86.63 -7.62
N THR A 271 -15.33 87.25 -6.44
CA THR A 271 -15.97 88.54 -6.13
C THR A 271 -14.93 89.65 -6.28
N VAL A 272 -15.11 90.52 -7.27
CA VAL A 272 -14.22 91.68 -7.51
C VAL A 272 -14.80 92.91 -6.81
N ILE A 273 -14.08 93.47 -5.84
CA ILE A 273 -14.42 94.74 -5.19
C ILE A 273 -13.60 95.87 -5.85
N LYS A 274 -14.26 96.86 -6.46
CA LYS A 274 -13.61 98.03 -7.06
C LYS A 274 -13.39 99.13 -6.01
N ASN A 275 -12.14 99.45 -5.71
CA ASN A 275 -11.79 100.66 -4.96
C ASN A 275 -11.76 101.88 -5.90
N ASN A 276 -12.95 102.47 -6.13
CA ASN A 276 -13.18 103.90 -6.32
C ASN A 276 -14.69 104.14 -6.42
N GLY A 277 -15.32 104.43 -5.28
CA GLY A 277 -16.64 105.07 -5.15
C GLY A 277 -17.78 104.59 -6.05
N LYS A 278 -18.59 103.66 -5.49
CA LYS A 278 -19.92 103.16 -5.92
C LYS A 278 -19.94 101.99 -6.92
N ASP A 279 -20.54 100.90 -6.45
CA ASP A 279 -21.01 99.66 -7.09
C ASP A 279 -19.99 98.52 -7.35
N SER A 280 -20.06 97.49 -6.50
CA SER A 280 -19.46 96.15 -6.71
C SER A 280 -20.43 95.27 -7.51
N VAL A 281 -19.96 94.62 -8.57
CA VAL A 281 -20.73 93.67 -9.40
C VAL A 281 -20.09 92.28 -9.29
N VAL A 282 -20.88 91.28 -8.90
CA VAL A 282 -20.47 89.85 -8.90
C VAL A 282 -20.66 89.28 -10.31
N LYS A 283 -19.61 88.69 -10.89
CA LYS A 283 -19.70 87.89 -12.13
C LYS A 283 -19.34 86.43 -11.83
N GLU A 284 -20.24 85.49 -12.16
CA GLU A 284 -19.95 84.06 -12.13
C GLU A 284 -19.44 83.60 -13.51
N GLY A 285 -18.29 82.92 -13.55
CA GLY A 285 -17.72 82.34 -14.77
C GLY A 285 -17.34 80.87 -14.58
N ARG A 286 -17.64 80.01 -15.56
CA ARG A 286 -17.21 78.60 -15.59
C ARG A 286 -15.81 78.50 -16.21
N LEU A 287 -14.89 77.81 -15.53
CA LEU A 287 -13.58 77.44 -16.09
C LEU A 287 -13.54 75.92 -16.32
N PRO A 288 -13.23 75.43 -17.54
CA PRO A 288 -12.95 74.02 -17.76
C PRO A 288 -11.51 73.68 -17.33
N LEU A 289 -11.35 72.68 -16.45
CA LEU A 289 -10.06 72.07 -16.11
C LEU A 289 -9.84 70.80 -16.94
N GLY A 290 -8.62 70.63 -17.47
CA GLY A 290 -8.24 69.58 -18.42
C GLY A 290 -8.36 68.14 -17.88
N SER A 291 -8.58 67.20 -18.81
CA SER A 291 -8.76 65.76 -18.57
C SER A 291 -7.50 65.09 -18.01
N ARG A 292 -7.67 64.20 -17.03
CA ARG A 292 -6.60 63.32 -16.51
C ARG A 292 -7.00 61.88 -16.80
N PHE A 293 -6.15 61.16 -17.53
CA PHE A 293 -6.36 59.74 -17.85
C PHE A 293 -5.92 58.87 -16.68
N GLN A 294 -6.76 57.91 -16.28
CA GLN A 294 -6.45 56.93 -15.24
C GLN A 294 -6.57 55.54 -15.85
N HIS A 295 -5.46 54.81 -15.93
CA HIS A 295 -5.46 53.43 -16.43
C HIS A 295 -5.97 52.50 -15.33
N VAL A 296 -7.01 51.73 -15.65
CA VAL A 296 -7.52 50.66 -14.78
C VAL A 296 -7.23 49.34 -15.49
N HIS A 297 -6.38 48.52 -14.90
CA HIS A 297 -6.10 47.17 -15.38
C HIS A 297 -7.17 46.21 -14.83
N ARG A 298 -7.71 45.35 -15.69
CA ARG A 298 -8.48 44.16 -15.32
C ARG A 298 -7.80 42.94 -15.94
#